data_AF-A0A373UN24-F1
#
_entry.id   AF-A0A373UN24-F1
#
_cell.length_a   1.000
_cell.length_b   1.000
_cell.length_c   1.000
_cell.angle_alpha   90.00
_cell.angle_beta   90.00
_cell.angle_gamma   90.00
#
_symmetry.space_group_name_H-M   'P 1'
#
loop_
_entity.id
_entity.type
_entity.pdbx_description
1 polymer ?
#
loop_
_entity_poly.entity_id
_entity_poly.type
_entity_poly.pdbx_seq_one_letter_code
_entity_poly.pdbx_strand_id
1 'polypeptide(L)'
;MSREPLAKLEYTKGEDGMLYPNLQISVNKEYDLRPTGMFGRRWKDYMKSKHPQRLSELIALGQINELIAKVDKEAEAKKETLIQQLLEVQPMPKTEDMLERAGHMEMITRQAEEIILHEVVYQLR
;
A
#
# COMPACT_ATOMS: atom_id res chain seq x y z
N MET A 1 22.09 12.71 -38.00
CA MET A 1 21.54 11.59 -37.21
C MET A 1 21.04 12.15 -35.89
N SER A 2 19.73 12.39 -35.77
CA SER A 2 19.13 12.76 -34.49
C SER A 2 19.07 11.51 -33.62
N ARG A 3 19.80 11.49 -32.51
CA ARG A 3 19.65 10.44 -31.51
C ARG A 3 18.29 10.65 -30.87
N GLU A 4 17.34 9.76 -31.14
CA GLU A 4 16.10 9.73 -30.38
C GLU A 4 16.47 9.51 -28.90
N PRO A 5 16.00 10.37 -27.99
CA PRO A 5 16.32 10.20 -26.58
C PRO A 5 15.70 8.90 -26.09
N LEU A 6 16.51 8.08 -25.42
CA LEU A 6 16.11 6.77 -24.86
C LEU A 6 14.96 6.87 -23.84
N ALA A 7 14.68 8.07 -23.33
CA ALA A 7 13.50 8.40 -22.53
C ALA A 7 13.06 9.84 -22.84
N LYS A 8 11.76 10.07 -23.09
CA LYS A 8 11.19 11.42 -23.16
C LYS A 8 11.08 11.97 -21.74
N LEU A 9 12.13 12.66 -21.28
CA LEU A 9 12.12 13.34 -19.99
C LEU A 9 11.51 14.73 -20.16
N GLU A 10 10.49 15.03 -19.38
CA GLU A 10 10.01 16.40 -19.20
C GLU A 10 10.93 17.13 -18.22
N TYR A 11 11.09 18.44 -18.35
CA TYR A 11 11.97 19.23 -17.49
C TYR A 11 11.21 20.41 -16.89
N THR A 12 11.50 20.74 -15.64
CA THR A 12 11.02 21.93 -14.93
C THR A 12 12.18 22.88 -14.64
N LYS A 13 11.96 24.18 -14.84
CA LYS A 13 12.99 25.21 -14.60
C LYS A 13 12.96 25.64 -13.13
N GLY A 14 14.07 25.50 -12.44
CA GLY A 14 14.24 25.99 -11.06
C GLY A 14 14.42 27.51 -10.99
N GLU A 15 14.31 28.06 -9.78
CA GLU A 15 14.53 29.48 -9.51
C GLU A 15 15.97 29.93 -9.83
N ASP A 16 16.92 28.98 -9.77
CA ASP A 16 18.32 29.12 -10.18
C ASP A 16 18.52 29.16 -11.72
N GLY A 17 17.45 28.99 -12.49
CA GLY A 17 17.47 28.93 -13.94
C GLY A 17 17.89 27.58 -14.53
N MET A 18 18.20 26.58 -13.70
CA MET A 18 18.58 25.24 -14.13
C MET A 18 17.36 24.39 -14.50
N LEU A 19 17.55 23.40 -15.39
CA LEU A 19 16.49 22.49 -15.82
C LEU A 19 16.61 21.15 -15.08
N TYR A 20 15.60 20.83 -14.29
CA TYR A 20 15.50 19.59 -13.52
C TYR A 20 14.59 18.60 -14.25
N PRO A 21 15.02 17.35 -14.48
CA PRO A 21 14.16 16.34 -15.09
C PRO A 21 13.01 15.98 -14.15
N ASN A 22 11.79 15.95 -14.67
CA ASN A 22 10.61 15.43 -13.99
C ASN A 22 10.74 13.90 -13.90
N LEU A 23 11.18 13.42 -12.74
CA LEU A 23 11.28 11.99 -12.49
C LEU A 23 9.88 11.42 -12.24
N GLN A 24 9.40 10.62 -13.20
CA GLN A 24 8.20 9.81 -13.04
C GLN A 24 8.63 8.38 -12.74
N ILE A 25 8.27 7.88 -11.55
CA ILE A 25 8.65 6.54 -11.09
C ILE A 25 7.62 5.54 -11.61
N SER A 26 6.34 5.89 -11.52
CA SER A 26 5.26 5.00 -11.93
C SER A 26 4.83 5.24 -13.37
N VAL A 27 4.41 4.19 -14.08
CA VAL A 27 3.82 4.34 -15.42
C VAL A 27 2.64 5.32 -15.42
N ASN A 28 1.85 5.33 -14.34
CA ASN A 28 0.84 6.37 -14.10
C ASN A 28 1.29 7.27 -12.94
N LYS A 29 1.54 8.55 -13.25
CA LYS A 29 1.99 9.62 -12.34
C LYS A 29 1.06 9.82 -11.14
N GLU A 30 -0.23 9.49 -11.24
CA GLU A 30 -1.15 9.59 -10.10
C GLU A 30 -0.73 8.71 -8.92
N TYR A 31 -0.11 7.55 -9.18
CA TYR A 31 0.35 6.67 -8.12
C TYR A 31 1.59 7.19 -7.39
N ASP A 32 2.39 8.05 -8.03
CA ASP A 32 3.54 8.71 -7.38
C ASP A 32 3.08 9.77 -6.37
N LEU A 33 1.88 10.33 -6.55
CA LEU A 33 1.28 11.32 -5.67
C LEU A 33 0.41 10.69 -4.56
N ARG A 34 0.06 9.41 -4.69
CA ARG A 34 -0.81 8.75 -3.71
C ARG A 34 -0.05 8.42 -2.43
N PRO A 35 -0.64 8.72 -1.25
CA PRO A 35 -0.05 8.29 0.01
C PRO A 35 -0.10 6.76 0.11
N THR A 36 0.99 6.16 0.59
CA THR A 36 1.04 4.72 0.87
C THR A 36 0.39 4.42 2.23
N GLY A 37 -0.58 3.52 2.22
CA GLY A 37 -1.26 3.01 3.41
C GLY A 37 -0.40 2.05 4.23
N MET A 38 -0.95 1.59 5.36
CA MET A 38 -0.24 0.74 6.30
C MET A 38 0.10 -0.64 5.70
N PHE A 39 -0.84 -1.24 4.98
CA PHE A 39 -0.68 -2.57 4.38
C PHE A 39 0.30 -2.56 3.21
N GLY A 40 0.30 -1.50 2.40
CA GLY A 40 1.20 -1.29 1.29
C GLY A 40 2.65 -1.14 1.74
N ARG A 41 2.89 -0.43 2.87
CA ARG A 41 4.23 -0.39 3.50
C ARG A 41 4.68 -1.78 3.93
N ARG A 42 3.83 -2.52 4.64
CA ARG A 42 4.15 -3.88 5.11
C ARG A 42 4.40 -4.85 3.95
N TRP A 43 3.66 -4.74 2.84
CA TRP A 43 3.87 -5.56 1.65
C TRP A 43 5.21 -5.24 1.01
N LYS A 44 5.56 -3.95 0.90
CA LYS A 44 6.88 -3.53 0.38
C LYS A 44 8.03 -4.08 1.23
N ASP A 45 7.90 -4.04 2.55
CA ASP A 45 8.91 -4.58 3.48
C ASP A 45 9.02 -6.11 3.37
N TYR A 46 7.88 -6.80 3.21
CA TYR A 46 7.85 -8.24 2.94
C TYR A 46 8.55 -8.57 1.62
N MET A 47 8.23 -7.87 0.53
CA MET A 47 8.86 -8.07 -0.78
C MET A 47 10.36 -7.79 -0.72
N LYS A 48 10.79 -6.74 -0.01
CA LYS A 48 12.21 -6.42 0.17
C LYS A 48 12.97 -7.53 0.90
N SER A 49 12.35 -8.15 1.91
CA SER A 49 12.99 -9.19 2.72
C SER A 49 12.95 -10.59 2.12
N LYS A 50 11.86 -10.95 1.42
CA LYS A 50 11.65 -12.30 0.88
C LYS A 50 11.85 -12.41 -0.62
N HIS A 51 11.55 -11.36 -1.38
CA HIS A 51 11.53 -11.39 -2.85
C HIS A 51 12.18 -10.13 -3.48
N PRO A 52 13.45 -9.83 -3.14
CA PRO A 52 14.09 -8.59 -3.58
C PRO A 52 14.20 -8.49 -5.11
N GLN A 53 14.41 -9.62 -5.80
CA GLN A 53 14.49 -9.66 -7.27
C GLN A 53 13.18 -9.20 -7.91
N ARG A 54 12.05 -9.75 -7.45
CA ARG A 54 10.71 -9.35 -7.92
C ARG A 54 10.41 -7.89 -7.63
N LEU A 55 10.81 -7.40 -6.46
CA LEU A 55 10.67 -5.99 -6.13
C LEU A 55 11.46 -5.10 -7.10
N SER A 56 12.69 -5.46 -7.44
CA SER A 56 13.52 -4.73 -8.41
C SER A 56 12.89 -4.71 -9.81
N GLU A 57 12.31 -5.82 -10.27
CA GLU A 57 11.57 -5.88 -11.54
C GLU A 57 10.41 -4.88 -11.55
N LEU A 58 9.60 -4.88 -10.50
CA LEU A 58 8.44 -3.98 -10.39
C LEU A 58 8.83 -2.49 -10.34
N ILE A 59 9.97 -2.18 -9.73
CA ILE A 59 10.55 -0.83 -9.73
C ILE A 59 11.01 -0.47 -11.15
N ALA A 60 11.72 -1.35 -11.83
CA ALA A 60 12.20 -1.12 -13.18
C ALA A 60 11.07 -0.93 -14.19
N LEU A 61 9.95 -1.62 -13.98
CA LEU A 61 8.72 -1.48 -14.79
C LEU A 61 7.87 -0.26 -14.40
N GLY A 62 8.20 0.44 -13.31
CA GLY A 62 7.39 1.55 -12.80
C GLY A 62 5.99 1.11 -12.34
N GLN A 63 5.84 -0.13 -11.88
CA GLN A 63 4.55 -0.69 -11.43
C GLN A 63 4.45 -0.78 -9.90
N ILE A 64 5.53 -0.42 -9.20
CA ILE A 64 5.63 -0.60 -7.75
C ILE A 64 4.56 0.16 -6.97
N ASN A 65 4.33 1.45 -7.27
CA ASN A 65 3.37 2.25 -6.50
C ASN A 65 1.92 1.86 -6.83
N GLU A 66 1.65 1.41 -8.06
CA GLU A 66 0.35 0.87 -8.44
C GLU A 66 0.03 -0.40 -7.65
N LEU A 67 0.98 -1.34 -7.55
CA LEU A 67 0.77 -2.57 -6.78
C LEU A 67 0.62 -2.30 -5.29
N ILE A 68 1.42 -1.39 -4.73
CA ILE A 68 1.28 -0.95 -3.34
C ILE A 68 -0.14 -0.41 -3.09
N ALA A 69 -0.64 0.49 -3.96
CA ALA A 69 -1.97 1.05 -3.84
C ALA A 69 -3.09 0.01 -4.00
N LYS A 70 -2.89 -0.99 -4.88
CA LYS A 70 -3.82 -2.12 -5.04
C LYS A 70 -3.88 -2.98 -3.77
N VAL A 71 -2.72 -3.31 -3.19
CA VAL A 71 -2.63 -4.07 -1.95
C VAL A 71 -3.32 -3.33 -0.81
N ASP A 72 -3.06 -2.03 -0.65
CA ASP A 72 -3.73 -1.20 0.34
C ASP A 72 -5.25 -1.22 0.19
N LYS A 73 -5.75 -0.98 -1.03
CA LYS A 73 -7.19 -0.96 -1.30
C LYS A 73 -7.85 -2.31 -1.04
N GLU A 74 -7.19 -3.41 -1.45
CA GLU A 74 -7.71 -4.76 -1.24
C GLU A 74 -7.72 -5.13 0.24
N ALA A 75 -6.63 -4.83 0.95
CA ALA A 75 -6.50 -5.12 2.38
C ALA A 75 -7.55 -4.37 3.20
N GLU A 76 -7.77 -3.08 2.93
CA GLU A 76 -8.75 -2.29 3.67
C GLU A 76 -10.19 -2.78 3.43
N ALA A 77 -10.55 -3.04 2.18
CA ALA A 77 -11.89 -3.54 1.84
C ALA A 77 -12.18 -4.91 2.48
N LYS A 78 -11.18 -5.80 2.51
CA LYS A 78 -11.30 -7.11 3.16
C LYS A 78 -11.33 -6.96 4.69
N LYS A 79 -10.53 -6.06 5.27
CA LYS A 79 -10.52 -5.78 6.72
C LYS A 79 -11.89 -5.34 7.20
N GLU A 80 -12.53 -4.37 6.52
CA GLU A 80 -13.86 -3.89 6.88
C GLU A 80 -14.89 -5.04 6.89
N THR A 81 -14.87 -5.86 5.83
CA THR A 81 -15.75 -7.03 5.72
C THR A 81 -15.51 -8.04 6.86
N LEU A 82 -14.24 -8.32 7.16
CA LEU A 82 -13.85 -9.28 8.18
C LEU A 82 -14.21 -8.79 9.60
N ILE A 83 -14.10 -7.50 9.87
CA ILE A 83 -14.55 -6.92 11.15
C ILE A 83 -16.05 -7.15 11.36
N GLN A 84 -16.88 -6.94 10.32
CA GLN A 84 -18.32 -7.20 10.42
C GLN A 84 -18.60 -8.69 10.71
N GLN A 85 -17.93 -9.60 10.01
CA GLN A 85 -18.06 -11.04 10.24
C GLN A 85 -17.62 -11.44 11.66
N LEU A 86 -16.52 -10.87 12.16
CA LEU A 86 -16.06 -11.13 13.53
C LEU A 86 -17.04 -10.58 14.58
N LEU A 87 -17.70 -9.45 14.32
CA LEU A 87 -18.75 -8.90 15.20
C LEU A 87 -20.02 -9.75 15.21
N GLU A 88 -20.35 -10.46 14.13
CA GLU A 88 -21.47 -11.41 14.11
C GLU A 88 -21.19 -12.63 15.01
N VAL A 89 -19.94 -13.10 15.02
CA VAL A 89 -19.52 -14.24 15.85
C VAL A 89 -19.25 -13.82 17.30
N GLN A 90 -18.65 -12.65 17.50
CA GLN A 90 -18.29 -12.08 18.80
C GLN A 90 -18.94 -10.70 18.96
N PRO A 91 -20.24 -10.65 19.29
CA PRO A 91 -20.98 -9.39 19.42
C PRO A 91 -20.40 -8.52 20.52
N MET A 92 -20.63 -7.22 20.41
CA MET A 92 -20.18 -6.25 21.41
C MET A 92 -20.71 -6.60 22.82
N PRO A 93 -19.88 -6.46 23.86
CA PRO A 93 -20.32 -6.71 25.23
C PRO A 93 -21.45 -5.75 25.60
N LYS A 94 -22.47 -6.28 26.28
CA LYS A 94 -23.62 -5.51 26.78
C LYS A 94 -23.30 -4.86 28.14
N THR A 95 -22.21 -4.09 28.19
CA THR A 95 -21.78 -3.34 29.38
C THR A 95 -21.87 -1.83 29.11
N GLU A 96 -22.10 -1.02 30.14
CA GLU A 96 -21.98 0.45 30.07
C GLU A 96 -20.51 0.92 30.12
N ASP A 97 -19.58 0.04 30.48
CA ASP A 97 -18.16 0.36 30.52
C ASP A 97 -17.61 0.62 29.10
N MET A 98 -17.18 1.85 28.87
CA MET A 98 -16.62 2.29 27.60
C MET A 98 -15.25 1.63 27.32
N LEU A 99 -14.46 1.33 28.35
CA LEU A 99 -13.14 0.70 28.20
C LEU A 99 -13.27 -0.75 27.76
N GLU A 100 -14.21 -1.50 28.33
CA GLU A 100 -14.47 -2.89 27.92
C GLU A 100 -14.91 -2.96 26.45
N ARG A 101 -15.78 -2.03 26.02
CA ARG A 101 -16.22 -1.96 24.62
C ARG A 101 -15.09 -1.57 23.68
N ALA A 102 -14.26 -0.61 24.06
CA ALA A 102 -13.09 -0.21 23.28
C ALA A 102 -12.08 -1.38 23.16
N GLY A 103 -11.79 -2.08 24.26
CA GLY A 103 -10.89 -3.22 24.27
C GLY A 103 -11.39 -4.39 23.41
N HIS A 104 -12.70 -4.68 23.43
CA HIS A 104 -13.29 -5.70 22.55
C HIS A 104 -13.18 -5.33 21.08
N MET A 105 -13.46 -4.06 20.75
CA MET A 105 -13.32 -3.58 19.37
C MET A 105 -11.86 -3.60 18.89
N GLU A 106 -10.91 -3.26 19.77
CA GLU A 106 -9.48 -3.35 19.47
C GLU A 106 -9.04 -4.79 19.25
N MET A 107 -9.53 -5.74 20.05
CA MET A 107 -9.27 -7.17 19.87
C MET A 107 -9.76 -7.66 18.50
N ILE A 108 -11.01 -7.33 18.13
CA ILE A 108 -11.58 -7.72 16.83
C ILE A 108 -10.80 -7.08 15.69
N THR A 109 -10.49 -5.79 15.79
CA THR A 109 -9.75 -5.06 14.75
C THR A 109 -8.37 -5.67 14.56
N ARG A 110 -7.67 -5.97 15.65
CA ARG A 110 -6.35 -6.60 15.61
C ARG A 110 -6.41 -8.01 15.00
N GLN A 111 -7.41 -8.81 15.37
CA GLN A 111 -7.60 -10.14 14.79
C GLN A 111 -7.85 -10.05 13.27
N ALA A 112 -8.67 -9.10 12.83
CA ALA A 112 -8.89 -8.86 11.42
C ALA A 112 -7.60 -8.44 10.71
N GLU A 113 -6.82 -7.52 11.28
CA GLU A 113 -5.53 -7.10 10.72
C GLU A 113 -4.55 -8.26 10.57
N GLU A 114 -4.42 -9.11 11.59
CA GLU A 114 -3.53 -10.29 11.55
C GLU A 114 -3.90 -11.23 10.40
N ILE A 115 -5.19 -11.51 10.20
CA ILE A 115 -5.66 -12.35 9.09
C ILE A 115 -5.34 -11.71 7.74
N ILE A 116 -5.64 -10.41 7.57
CA ILE A 116 -5.39 -9.69 6.32
C ILE A 116 -3.90 -9.62 5.96
N LEU A 117 -3.00 -9.55 6.94
CA LEU A 117 -1.57 -9.61 6.68
C LEU A 117 -1.18 -10.91 5.98
N HIS A 118 -1.69 -12.05 6.45
CA HIS A 118 -1.40 -13.35 5.85
C HIS A 118 -2.10 -13.56 4.50
N GLU A 119 -3.34 -13.09 4.36
CA GLU A 119 -4.14 -13.30 3.16
C GLU A 119 -3.80 -12.36 2.00
N VAL A 120 -3.35 -11.13 2.28
CA VAL A 120 -3.16 -10.10 1.24
C VAL A 120 -1.70 -9.64 1.19
N VAL A 121 -1.12 -9.30 2.34
CA VAL A 121 0.18 -8.62 2.42
C VAL A 121 1.36 -9.56 2.24
N TYR A 122 1.26 -10.81 2.70
CA TYR A 122 2.34 -11.79 2.57
C TYR A 122 2.18 -12.73 1.36
N GLN A 123 1.35 -12.32 0.40
CA GLN A 123 1.19 -13.02 -0.88
C GLN A 123 2.16 -12.48 -1.94
N LEU A 124 2.80 -13.38 -2.67
CA LEU A 124 3.61 -13.05 -3.84
C LEU A 124 2.70 -12.72 -5.03
N ARG A 125 3.03 -11.65 -5.78
CA ARG A 125 2.31 -11.18 -6.98
C ARG A 125 3.28 -10.89 -8.13
#